data_AF-A0A0M9GQP4-F1
#
_entry.id   AF-A0A0M9GQP4-F1
#
_cell.length_a   1.000
_cell.length_b   1.000
_cell.length_c   1.000
_cell.angle_alpha   90.00
_cell.angle_beta   90.00
_cell.angle_gamma   90.00
#
_symmetry.space_group_name_H-M   'P 1'
#
loop_
_entity.id
_entity.type
_entity.pdbx_description
1 polymer ?
#
loop_
_entity_poly.entity_id
_entity_poly.type
_entity_poly.pdbx_seq_one_letter_code
_entity_poly.pdbx_strand_id
1 'polypeptide(L)'
;MQGKVELLELYKLLWNSRSMDSKDGCDENELLQQAIRRELKDELTHPRTRKQPLEKYYLAVKRITESQLDPFEQLLLIKEFTMALNEIKKES
;
A
#
# COMPACT_ATOMS: atom_id res chain seq x y z
N MET A 1 -7.26 -13.74 -21.12
CA MET A 1 -7.96 -12.69 -20.36
C MET A 1 -7.03 -12.29 -19.22
N GLN A 2 -6.23 -11.22 -19.38
CA GLN A 2 -5.53 -10.63 -18.24
C GLN A 2 -6.62 -9.93 -17.41
N GLY A 3 -7.05 -10.56 -16.31
CA GLY A 3 -7.77 -9.84 -15.27
C GLY A 3 -6.82 -8.77 -14.73
N LYS A 4 -6.96 -7.53 -15.18
CA LYS A 4 -6.45 -6.37 -14.45
C LYS A 4 -7.22 -6.37 -13.14
N VAL A 5 -6.70 -7.11 -12.16
CA VAL A 5 -7.10 -6.92 -10.78
C VAL A 5 -6.70 -5.49 -10.45
N GLU A 6 -7.67 -4.61 -10.23
CA GLU A 6 -7.44 -3.24 -9.82
C GLU A 6 -6.85 -3.27 -8.41
N LEU A 7 -5.52 -3.38 -8.31
CA LEU A 7 -4.77 -3.43 -7.04
C LEU A 7 -5.12 -2.25 -6.12
N LEU A 8 -5.49 -1.12 -6.73
CA LEU A 8 -6.00 0.04 -6.03
C LEU A 8 -7.32 -0.25 -5.28
N GLU A 9 -8.25 -0.96 -5.89
CA GLU A 9 -9.50 -1.36 -5.25
C GLU A 9 -9.26 -2.35 -4.11
N LEU A 10 -8.38 -3.33 -4.32
CA LEU A 10 -7.97 -4.25 -3.24
C LEU A 10 -7.34 -3.53 -2.06
N TYR A 11 -6.47 -2.56 -2.34
CA TYR A 11 -5.88 -1.72 -1.31
C TYR A 11 -6.94 -0.89 -0.58
N LYS A 12 -7.88 -0.28 -1.31
CA LYS A 12 -9.01 0.49 -0.74
C LYS A 12 -9.88 -0.39 0.17
N LEU A 13 -10.16 -1.64 -0.21
CA LEU A 13 -10.92 -2.60 0.60
C LEU A 13 -10.25 -2.85 1.97
N LEU A 14 -8.92 -2.99 1.99
CA LEU A 14 -8.17 -3.31 3.20
C LEU A 14 -7.94 -2.11 4.12
N TRP A 15 -7.80 -0.90 3.56
CA TRP A 15 -7.44 0.28 4.33
C TRP A 15 -8.57 1.32 4.52
N ASN A 16 -9.76 1.10 3.93
CA ASN A 16 -10.94 1.99 4.04
C ASN A 16 -10.55 3.48 3.95
N SER A 17 -9.65 3.78 3.02
CA SER A 17 -9.03 5.09 2.87
C SER A 17 -10.04 6.04 2.23
N ARG A 18 -10.95 6.60 3.03
CA ARG A 18 -12.00 7.57 2.63
C ARG A 18 -11.51 8.88 2.00
N SER A 19 -10.23 9.00 1.64
CA SER A 19 -9.62 10.26 1.18
C SER A 19 -8.61 10.04 0.06
N MET A 20 -8.84 9.03 -0.77
CA MET A 20 -8.13 8.86 -2.03
C MET A 20 -9.07 9.24 -3.17
N ASP A 21 -9.49 10.50 -3.19
CA ASP A 21 -10.14 11.08 -4.36
C ASP A 21 -9.09 11.09 -5.47
N SER A 22 -9.24 10.16 -6.42
CA SER A 22 -8.56 10.19 -7.70
C SER A 22 -8.84 11.54 -8.33
N LYS A 23 -7.85 12.44 -8.33
CA LYS A 23 -7.94 13.62 -9.17
C LYS A 23 -7.93 13.15 -10.62
N ASP A 24 -8.91 13.62 -11.40
CA ASP A 24 -9.07 13.33 -12.82
C ASP A 24 -7.71 13.32 -13.55
N GLY A 25 -7.33 12.17 -14.12
CA GLY A 25 -6.14 12.02 -14.97
C GLY A 25 -4.88 11.39 -14.37
N CYS A 26 -4.88 10.96 -13.09
CA CYS A 26 -3.76 10.19 -12.53
C CYS A 26 -3.84 8.69 -12.83
N ASP A 27 -2.70 8.06 -13.13
CA ASP A 27 -2.59 6.61 -13.30
C ASP A 27 -2.87 5.89 -11.97
N GLU A 28 -3.76 4.89 -11.98
CA GLU A 28 -4.18 4.16 -10.78
C GLU A 28 -3.01 3.44 -10.09
N ASN A 29 -2.01 3.01 -10.87
CA ASN A 29 -0.81 2.38 -10.33
C ASN A 29 0.05 3.38 -9.58
N GLU A 30 0.19 4.59 -10.12
CA GLU A 30 0.92 5.67 -9.46
C GLU A 30 0.24 6.11 -8.16
N LEU A 31 -1.10 6.21 -8.16
CA LEU A 31 -1.88 6.49 -6.96
C LEU A 31 -1.67 5.42 -5.87
N LEU A 32 -1.71 4.14 -6.25
CA LEU A 32 -1.43 3.03 -5.34
C LEU A 32 -0.01 3.12 -4.77
N GLN A 33 0.99 3.38 -5.60
CA GLN A 33 2.38 3.51 -5.17
C GLN A 33 2.58 4.66 -4.18
N GLN A 34 1.97 5.82 -4.46
CA GLN A 34 1.98 6.95 -3.53
C GLN A 34 1.29 6.61 -2.21
N ALA A 35 0.14 5.92 -2.26
CA ALA A 35 -0.60 5.48 -1.07
C ALA A 35 0.25 4.58 -0.18
N ILE A 36 0.86 3.55 -0.77
CA ILE A 36 1.70 2.58 -0.09
C ILE A 36 2.91 3.29 0.55
N ARG A 37 3.58 4.19 -0.18
CA ARG A 37 4.72 4.95 0.34
C ARG A 37 4.32 5.81 1.54
N ARG A 38 3.18 6.51 1.49
CA ARG A 38 2.67 7.32 2.61
C ARG A 38 2.35 6.47 3.84
N GLU A 39 1.76 5.30 3.64
CA GLU A 39 1.46 4.33 4.71
C GLU A 39 2.75 3.81 5.35
N LEU A 40 3.75 3.44 4.53
CA LEU A 40 5.05 2.98 5.01
C LEU A 40 5.82 4.08 5.76
N LYS A 41 5.81 5.31 5.26
CA LYS A 41 6.43 6.46 5.95
C LYS A 41 5.64 6.91 7.18
N ASP A 42 4.46 6.32 7.41
CA ASP A 42 3.56 6.64 8.51
C ASP A 42 3.30 8.16 8.59
N GLU A 43 3.13 8.78 7.42
CA GLU A 43 3.00 10.24 7.26
C GLU A 43 1.69 10.76 7.88
N LEU A 44 0.66 9.92 7.93
CA LEU A 44 -0.64 10.25 8.51
C LEU A 44 -0.66 10.18 10.04
N THR A 45 0.39 9.64 10.67
CA THR A 45 0.50 9.52 12.12
C THR A 45 1.30 10.69 12.69
N HIS A 46 0.86 11.19 13.85
CA HIS A 46 1.52 12.29 14.55
C HIS A 46 3.03 11.98 14.75
N PRO A 47 3.94 12.95 14.54
CA PRO A 47 5.40 12.71 14.54
C PRO A 47 5.92 11.97 15.78
N ARG A 48 5.28 12.16 16.94
CA ARG A 48 5.65 11.51 18.21
C ARG A 48 5.38 10.01 18.27
N THR A 49 4.46 9.49 17.46
CA THR A 49 4.09 8.07 17.43
C THR A 49 4.42 7.41 16.10
N ARG A 50 5.20 8.11 15.25
CA ARG A 50 5.59 7.65 13.93
C ARG A 50 6.46 6.39 14.05
N LYS A 51 6.06 5.33 13.36
CA LYS A 51 6.81 4.07 13.29
C LYS A 51 7.77 4.06 12.12
N GLN A 52 8.78 3.19 12.19
CA GLN A 52 9.70 3.02 11.08
C GLN A 52 9.03 2.31 9.89
N PRO A 53 9.48 2.57 8.64
CA PRO A 53 8.90 1.95 7.46
C PRO A 53 8.87 0.42 7.49
N LEU A 54 9.86 -0.21 8.10
CA LEU A 54 9.91 -1.67 8.24
C LEU A 54 8.80 -2.22 9.15
N GLU A 55 8.49 -1.51 10.25
CA GLU A 55 7.43 -1.92 11.18
C GLU A 55 6.06 -1.75 10.55
N LYS A 56 5.86 -0.66 9.80
CA LYS A 56 4.65 -0.45 8.98
C LYS A 56 4.49 -1.50 7.90
N TYR A 57 5.57 -1.83 7.21
CA TYR A 57 5.57 -2.91 6.22
C TYR A 57 5.11 -4.23 6.83
N TYR A 58 5.66 -4.60 7.99
CA TYR A 58 5.24 -5.82 8.70
C TYR A 58 3.74 -5.80 9.03
N LEU A 59 3.22 -4.68 9.56
CA LEU A 59 1.79 -4.53 9.87
C LEU A 59 0.93 -4.63 8.60
N ALA A 60 1.39 -4.07 7.49
CA ALA A 60 0.67 -4.12 6.23
C ALA A 60 0.62 -5.54 5.64
N VAL A 61 1.75 -6.25 5.62
CA VAL A 61 1.81 -7.65 5.20
C VAL A 61 0.90 -8.51 6.06
N LYS A 62 0.95 -8.33 7.39
CA LYS A 62 0.08 -9.04 8.32
C LYS A 62 -1.41 -8.83 7.97
N ARG A 63 -1.82 -7.59 7.74
CA ARG A 63 -3.20 -7.25 7.33
C ARG A 63 -3.59 -7.90 6.01
N ILE A 64 -2.70 -7.92 5.02
CA ILE A 64 -2.94 -8.56 3.72
C ILE A 64 -3.09 -10.06 3.89
N THR A 65 -2.21 -10.71 4.66
CA THR A 65 -2.25 -12.16 4.88
C THR A 65 -3.45 -12.61 5.71
N GLU A 66 -3.96 -11.75 6.59
CA GLU A 66 -5.17 -12.00 7.39
C GLU A 66 -6.47 -11.63 6.63
N SER A 67 -6.36 -11.08 5.42
CA SER A 67 -7.50 -10.70 4.61
C SER A 67 -8.13 -11.89 3.87
N GLN A 68 -9.37 -11.72 3.42
CA GLN A 68 -10.09 -12.69 2.59
C GLN A 68 -9.77 -12.55 1.09
N LEU A 69 -8.73 -11.79 0.73
CA LEU A 69 -8.31 -11.66 -0.67
C LEU A 69 -7.76 -12.98 -1.22
N ASP A 70 -7.80 -13.16 -2.53
CA ASP A 70 -7.23 -14.34 -3.17
C ASP A 70 -5.71 -14.41 -2.92
N PRO A 71 -5.11 -15.59 -2.72
CA PRO A 71 -3.66 -15.71 -2.50
C PRO A 71 -2.80 -15.02 -3.56
N PHE A 72 -3.26 -15.00 -4.83
CA PHE A 72 -2.58 -14.28 -5.90
C PHE A 72 -2.63 -12.76 -5.71
N GLU A 73 -3.79 -12.23 -5.31
CA GLU A 73 -4.01 -10.82 -5.01
C GLU A 73 -3.19 -10.35 -3.80
N GLN A 74 -3.15 -11.17 -2.75
CA GLN A 74 -2.33 -10.94 -1.58
C GLN A 74 -0.85 -10.85 -1.95
N LEU A 75 -0.37 -11.79 -2.77
CA LEU A 75 1.02 -11.80 -3.24
C LEU A 75 1.36 -10.55 -4.06
N LEU A 76 0.45 -10.12 -4.95
CA LEU A 76 0.64 -8.90 -5.73
C LEU A 76 0.74 -7.67 -4.83
N LEU A 77 -0.16 -7.49 -3.86
CA LEU A 77 -0.08 -6.38 -2.91
C LEU A 77 1.22 -6.40 -2.10
N ILE A 78 1.61 -7.57 -1.55
CA ILE A 78 2.87 -7.70 -0.80
C ILE A 78 4.07 -7.33 -1.67
N LYS A 79 4.06 -7.70 -2.96
CA LYS A 79 5.12 -7.33 -3.91
C LYS A 79 5.20 -5.80 -4.07
N GLU A 80 4.08 -5.10 -4.24
CA GLU A 80 4.05 -3.63 -4.35
C GLU A 80 4.60 -2.98 -3.07
N PHE A 81 4.19 -3.44 -1.89
CA PHE A 81 4.72 -2.98 -0.59
C PHE A 81 6.23 -3.23 -0.44
N THR A 82 6.72 -4.37 -0.94
CA THR A 82 8.15 -4.71 -0.90
C THR A 82 8.96 -3.77 -1.79
N MET A 83 8.46 -3.47 -3.00
CA MET A 83 9.11 -2.54 -3.91
C MET A 83 9.19 -1.14 -3.30
N ALA A 84 8.08 -0.62 -2.77
CA ALA A 84 8.04 0.68 -2.12
C ALA A 84 8.99 0.77 -0.90
N LEU A 85 9.07 -0.28 -0.07
CA LEU A 85 10.00 -0.30 1.06
C LEU A 85 11.46 -0.24 0.61
N ASN A 86 11.81 -0.98 -0.45
CA ASN A 86 13.16 -0.98 -1.00
C ASN A 86 13.55 0.39 -1.57
N GLU A 87 12.62 1.08 -2.21
CA GLU A 87 12.83 2.46 -2.68
C GLU A 87 13.08 3.41 -1.52
N ILE A 88 12.25 3.37 -0.46
CA ILE A 88 12.44 4.17 0.75
C ILE A 88 13.81 3.91 1.38
N LYS A 89 14.25 2.66 1.41
CA LYS A 89 15.59 2.27 1.91
C LYS A 89 16.73 2.76 1.03
N LYS A 90 16.53 2.88 -0.28
CA LYS A 90 17.54 3.44 -1.21
C LYS A 90 17.64 4.96 -1.10
N GLU A 91 16.56 5.62 -0.69
CA GLU A 91 16.50 7.08 -0.49
C GLU A 91 17.03 7.55 0.89
N SER A 92 17.24 6.64 1.85
CA SER A 92 17.74 6.94 3.21
C SER A 92 19.24 6.72 3.38
#